data_AF-A0A800F313-F1
#
_entry.id   AF-A0A800F313-F1
#
_cell.length_a   1.000
_cell.length_b   1.000
_cell.length_c   1.000
_cell.angle_alpha   90.00
_cell.angle_beta   90.00
_cell.angle_gamma   90.00
#
_symmetry.space_group_name_H-M   'P 1'
#
loop_
_entity.id
_entity.type
_entity.pdbx_description
1 polymer ?
#
loop_
_entity_poly.entity_id
_entity_poly.type
_entity_poly.pdbx_seq_one_letter_code
_entity_poly.pdbx_strand_id
1 'polypeptide(L)'
;MPQKVLTAKDMRGKGLFSKAYFASEEHNLSEGIDFFLTFTNAASTPIFINKFKYSKGIAPKLYFLLSSPTHLFCSNKVRAVDDFNKSFFSDKLIDAKNSILKDLKYFQWRYLTYNPNQYIILELKSNDRINGYAVLKKRTTKGLKFALLMDIIVNDSSQIGAIIKETRLWASKNYFLGIMLLENELYNKTIKSYFKINTRKKFNFLVKGTEVHRQETLENEKFNFFLGDLDFL
;
A
#
# COMPACT_ATOMS: atom_id res chain seq x y z
N MET A 1 13.06 10.15 2.00
CA MET A 1 13.58 8.88 1.43
C MET A 1 14.38 9.20 0.18
N PRO A 2 15.48 8.47 -0.07
CA PRO A 2 16.24 8.65 -1.30
C PRO A 2 15.37 8.27 -2.50
N GLN A 3 15.38 9.13 -3.51
CA GLN A 3 14.80 8.84 -4.82
C GLN A 3 15.53 7.61 -5.38
N LYS A 4 14.82 6.53 -5.74
CA LYS A 4 15.45 5.32 -6.30
C LYS A 4 16.11 5.55 -7.67
N VAL A 5 15.77 6.66 -8.33
CA VAL A 5 16.45 7.17 -9.52
C VAL A 5 17.28 8.38 -9.10
N LEU A 6 18.60 8.25 -9.21
CA LEU A 6 19.55 9.29 -8.83
C LEU A 6 20.26 9.81 -10.09
N THR A 7 20.42 11.13 -10.17
CA THR A 7 21.31 11.77 -11.14
C THR A 7 22.37 12.54 -10.36
N ALA A 8 23.64 12.25 -10.68
CA ALA A 8 24.79 12.94 -10.11
C ALA A 8 24.62 14.47 -10.23
N LYS A 9 25.07 15.23 -9.23
CA LYS A 9 24.73 16.65 -9.07
C LYS A 9 25.21 17.49 -10.26
N ASP A 10 26.43 17.24 -10.70
CA ASP A 10 27.12 17.79 -11.87
C ASP A 10 26.51 17.38 -13.23
N MET A 11 25.63 16.38 -13.20
CA MET A 11 24.95 15.83 -14.36
C MET A 11 23.47 16.22 -14.44
N ARG A 12 22.95 16.93 -13.43
CA ARG A 12 21.57 17.47 -13.45
C ARG A 12 21.40 18.51 -14.55
N GLY A 13 20.20 18.59 -15.10
CA GLY A 13 19.90 19.49 -16.23
C GLY A 13 20.38 18.99 -17.60
N LYS A 14 21.24 17.97 -17.67
CA LYS A 14 21.77 17.40 -18.93
C LYS A 14 20.85 16.35 -19.58
N GLY A 15 19.59 16.27 -19.16
CA GLY A 15 18.59 15.36 -19.73
C GLY A 15 18.76 13.87 -19.42
N LEU A 16 19.75 13.46 -18.60
CA LEU A 16 20.03 12.05 -18.32
C LEU A 16 18.87 11.28 -17.68
N PHE A 17 18.13 11.94 -16.78
CA PHE A 17 16.92 11.34 -16.20
C PHE A 17 15.91 10.93 -17.28
N SER A 18 15.72 11.77 -18.30
CA SER A 18 14.82 11.44 -19.42
C SER A 18 15.38 10.33 -20.30
N LYS A 19 16.70 10.30 -20.54
CA LYS A 19 17.33 9.22 -21.30
C LYS A 19 17.14 7.87 -20.59
N ALA A 20 17.41 7.82 -19.29
CA ALA A 20 17.20 6.62 -18.49
C ALA A 20 15.72 6.20 -18.46
N TYR A 21 14.80 7.17 -18.34
CA TYR A 21 13.37 6.91 -18.40
C TYR A 21 12.97 6.23 -19.72
N PHE A 22 13.33 6.83 -20.87
CA PHE A 22 12.92 6.30 -22.17
C PHE A 22 13.55 4.93 -22.47
N ALA A 23 14.82 4.72 -22.08
CA ALA A 23 15.44 3.40 -22.22
C ALA A 23 14.74 2.33 -21.37
N SER A 24 14.32 2.68 -20.14
CA SER A 24 13.55 1.77 -19.30
C SER A 24 12.15 1.50 -19.86
N GLU A 25 11.51 2.52 -20.43
CA GLU A 25 10.20 2.38 -21.07
C GLU A 25 10.28 1.47 -22.29
N GLU A 26 11.23 1.72 -23.19
CA GLU A 26 11.48 0.90 -24.39
C GLU A 26 11.71 -0.57 -24.03
N HIS A 27 12.56 -0.83 -23.03
CA HIS A 27 12.78 -2.19 -22.54
C HIS A 27 11.51 -2.85 -22.00
N ASN A 28 10.74 -2.15 -21.16
CA ASN A 28 9.50 -2.68 -20.61
C ASN A 28 8.46 -2.98 -21.72
N LEU A 29 8.38 -2.12 -22.74
CA LEU A 29 7.52 -2.36 -23.90
C LEU A 29 7.96 -3.62 -24.67
N SER A 30 9.27 -3.87 -24.81
CA SER A 30 9.76 -5.09 -25.45
C SER A 30 9.45 -6.36 -24.66
N GLU A 31 9.28 -6.25 -23.34
CA GLU A 31 8.85 -7.34 -22.45
C GLU A 31 7.31 -7.51 -22.42
N GLY A 32 6.58 -6.74 -23.23
CA GLY A 32 5.12 -6.85 -23.34
C GLY A 32 4.33 -6.13 -22.24
N ILE A 33 4.94 -5.19 -21.52
CA ILE A 33 4.24 -4.35 -20.55
C ILE A 33 3.24 -3.43 -21.28
N ASP A 34 1.98 -3.44 -20.83
CA ASP A 34 0.84 -2.78 -21.50
C ASP A 34 0.48 -1.41 -20.90
N PHE A 35 0.99 -1.09 -19.71
CA PHE A 35 0.86 0.24 -19.09
C PHE A 35 1.88 0.48 -17.98
N PHE A 36 1.97 1.75 -17.57
CA PHE A 36 2.84 2.21 -16.49
C PHE A 36 2.05 2.99 -15.45
N LEU A 37 2.43 2.83 -14.19
CA LEU A 37 1.84 3.50 -13.03
C LEU A 37 2.93 4.22 -12.25
N THR A 38 2.61 5.38 -11.67
CA THR A 38 3.55 6.07 -10.78
C THR A 38 2.87 6.97 -9.77
N PHE A 39 3.53 7.16 -8.63
CA PHE A 39 3.18 8.16 -7.62
C PHE A 39 4.28 9.21 -7.57
N THR A 40 3.98 10.41 -8.08
CA THR A 40 4.97 11.49 -8.17
C THR A 40 4.86 12.49 -7.02
N ASN A 41 5.99 13.11 -6.67
CA ASN A 41 5.96 14.31 -5.85
C ASN A 41 5.60 15.53 -6.72
N ALA A 42 5.20 16.64 -6.10
CA ALA A 42 4.78 17.86 -6.79
C ALA A 42 5.84 18.42 -7.76
N ALA A 43 7.13 18.28 -7.44
CA ALA A 43 8.21 18.75 -8.29
C ALA A 43 8.39 17.90 -9.56
N SER A 44 8.18 16.58 -9.47
CA SER A 44 8.31 15.66 -10.59
C SER A 44 7.06 15.52 -11.46
N THR A 45 5.86 15.80 -10.94
CA THR A 45 4.60 15.65 -11.69
C THR A 45 4.62 16.36 -13.07
N PRO A 46 5.11 17.61 -13.21
CA PRO A 46 5.09 18.30 -14.51
C PRO A 46 5.90 17.60 -15.60
N ILE A 47 7.06 17.00 -15.29
CA ILE A 47 7.87 16.31 -16.30
C ILE A 47 7.20 15.01 -16.75
N PHE A 48 6.55 14.28 -15.84
CA PHE A 48 5.81 13.06 -16.19
C PHE A 48 4.65 13.34 -17.14
N ILE A 49 3.89 14.41 -16.88
CA ILE A 49 2.77 14.81 -17.74
C ILE A 49 3.27 15.36 -19.08
N ASN A 50 4.11 16.41 -19.04
CA ASN A 50 4.42 17.17 -20.25
C ASN A 50 5.39 16.42 -21.19
N LYS A 51 6.38 15.72 -20.60
CA LYS A 51 7.46 15.06 -21.35
C LYS A 51 7.22 13.58 -21.52
N PHE A 52 6.86 12.87 -20.46
CA PHE A 52 6.68 11.40 -20.52
C PHE A 52 5.27 10.97 -20.89
N LYS A 53 4.35 11.93 -21.05
CA LYS A 53 2.98 11.71 -21.55
C LYS A 53 2.13 10.82 -20.65
N TYR A 54 2.29 10.96 -19.33
CA TYR A 54 1.34 10.40 -18.38
C TYR A 54 0.11 11.29 -18.22
N SER A 55 -1.00 10.68 -17.85
CA SER A 55 -2.18 11.40 -17.36
C SER A 55 -2.44 11.12 -15.89
N LYS A 56 -3.38 11.87 -15.30
CA LYS A 56 -3.81 11.66 -13.92
C LYS A 56 -4.76 10.48 -13.84
N GLY A 57 -4.47 9.52 -12.96
CA GLY A 57 -5.39 8.44 -12.63
C GLY A 57 -6.25 8.76 -11.39
N ILE A 58 -7.14 7.82 -11.04
CA ILE A 58 -7.95 7.90 -9.82
C ILE A 58 -7.09 7.53 -8.60
N ALA A 59 -6.62 8.54 -7.87
CA ALA A 59 -5.86 8.30 -6.64
C ALA A 59 -6.76 7.72 -5.52
N PRO A 60 -6.29 6.70 -4.77
CA PRO A 60 -7.05 6.16 -3.65
C PRO A 60 -7.15 7.19 -2.52
N LYS A 61 -8.31 7.22 -1.84
CA LYS A 61 -8.47 8.05 -0.64
C LYS A 61 -7.68 7.45 0.52
N LEU A 62 -7.25 8.29 1.45
CA LEU A 62 -6.63 7.87 2.70
C LEU A 62 -7.64 8.04 3.84
N TYR A 63 -7.92 6.94 4.53
CA TYR A 63 -8.81 6.90 5.67
C TYR A 63 -8.02 6.77 6.97
N PHE A 64 -8.54 7.36 8.04
CA PHE A 64 -8.11 7.11 9.41
C PHE A 64 -9.27 6.53 10.21
N LEU A 65 -9.11 5.30 10.71
CA LEU A 65 -10.06 4.61 11.56
C LEU A 65 -9.63 4.80 13.01
N LEU A 66 -10.38 5.60 13.75
CA LEU A 66 -10.11 5.86 15.16
C LEU A 66 -10.29 4.60 16.01
N SER A 67 -9.44 4.42 17.01
CA SER A 67 -9.64 3.45 18.07
C SER A 67 -10.73 3.95 19.03
N SER A 68 -11.52 3.04 19.62
CA SER A 68 -12.43 3.38 20.71
C SER A 68 -11.71 3.20 22.05
N PRO A 69 -11.88 4.10 23.04
CA PRO A 69 -11.33 3.90 24.39
C PRO A 69 -11.76 2.57 25.02
N THR A 70 -12.98 2.10 24.71
CA THR A 70 -13.49 0.81 25.19
C THR A 70 -12.67 -0.39 24.73
N HIS A 71 -11.91 -0.26 23.63
CA HIS A 71 -11.07 -1.33 23.11
C HIS A 71 -9.93 -1.73 24.06
N LEU A 72 -9.53 -0.86 24.99
CA LEU A 72 -8.49 -1.16 25.99
C LEU A 72 -8.89 -2.33 26.90
N PHE A 73 -10.20 -2.54 27.09
CA PHE A 73 -10.74 -3.59 27.96
C PHE A 73 -11.12 -4.87 27.21
N CYS A 74 -11.01 -4.89 25.87
CA CYS A 74 -11.36 -6.07 25.07
C CYS A 74 -10.16 -7.01 24.93
N SER A 75 -10.39 -8.33 24.89
CA SER A 75 -9.40 -9.28 24.38
C SER A 75 -9.17 -9.05 22.87
N ASN A 76 -7.95 -9.28 22.39
CA ASN A 76 -7.67 -9.36 20.95
C ASN A 76 -7.12 -10.73 20.59
N LYS A 77 -7.32 -11.15 19.34
CA LYS A 77 -6.94 -12.47 18.81
C LYS A 77 -5.72 -12.42 17.88
N VAL A 78 -5.12 -11.24 17.75
CA VAL A 78 -3.90 -11.05 16.97
C VAL A 78 -2.66 -11.07 17.86
N ARG A 79 -1.60 -11.69 17.35
CA ARG A 79 -0.27 -11.67 17.97
C ARG A 79 0.76 -11.07 17.03
N ALA A 80 1.72 -10.34 17.57
CA ALA A 80 2.87 -9.91 16.79
C ALA A 80 3.78 -11.12 16.53
N VAL A 81 4.27 -11.25 15.30
CA VAL A 81 5.20 -12.31 14.87
C VAL A 81 6.35 -11.69 14.10
N ASP A 82 7.49 -12.37 14.09
CA ASP A 82 8.71 -11.90 13.41
C ASP A 82 8.83 -12.37 11.96
N ASP A 83 8.05 -13.38 11.56
CA ASP A 83 8.05 -13.94 10.20
C ASP A 83 6.64 -14.43 9.83
N PHE A 84 6.44 -14.63 8.54
CA PHE A 84 5.26 -15.22 7.94
C PHE A 84 5.35 -16.75 7.97
N ASN A 85 4.28 -17.42 8.42
CA ASN A 85 4.21 -18.88 8.31
C ASN A 85 4.05 -19.30 6.84
N LYS A 86 5.03 -20.01 6.30
CA LYS A 86 5.05 -20.48 4.91
C LYS A 86 3.85 -21.33 4.53
N SER A 87 3.31 -22.15 5.44
CA SER A 87 2.18 -23.02 5.15
C SER A 87 0.88 -22.25 4.90
N PHE A 88 0.78 -21.00 5.35
CA PHE A 88 -0.37 -20.15 5.03
C PHE A 88 -0.40 -19.74 3.55
N PHE A 89 0.77 -19.65 2.91
CA PHE A 89 0.93 -19.20 1.54
C PHE A 89 0.88 -20.35 0.51
N SER A 90 0.59 -21.58 0.94
CA SER A 90 0.29 -22.67 0.01
C SER A 90 -1.07 -22.49 -0.66
N ASP A 91 -2.00 -21.83 0.04
CA ASP A 91 -3.32 -21.50 -0.47
C ASP A 91 -3.28 -20.19 -1.26
N LYS A 92 -4.19 -20.04 -2.22
CA LYS A 92 -4.32 -18.81 -3.01
C LYS A 92 -4.73 -17.64 -2.11
N LEU A 93 -4.04 -16.50 -2.26
CA LEU A 93 -4.40 -15.26 -1.58
C LEU A 93 -5.59 -14.58 -2.27
N ILE A 94 -6.35 -13.81 -1.49
CA ILE A 94 -7.42 -12.97 -2.00
C ILE A 94 -6.86 -11.60 -2.32
N ASP A 95 -6.92 -11.25 -3.61
CA ASP A 95 -6.53 -9.95 -4.14
C ASP A 95 -7.75 -9.20 -4.66
N ALA A 96 -7.73 -7.87 -4.60
CA ALA A 96 -8.71 -7.06 -5.30
C ALA A 96 -8.39 -6.99 -6.80
N LYS A 97 -9.40 -6.67 -7.61
CA LYS A 97 -9.19 -6.31 -9.01
C LYS A 97 -8.22 -5.11 -9.09
N ASN A 98 -7.34 -5.08 -10.10
CA ASN A 98 -6.38 -3.99 -10.32
C ASN A 98 -5.52 -3.67 -9.10
N SER A 99 -5.06 -4.72 -8.41
CA SER A 99 -4.10 -4.63 -7.32
C SER A 99 -2.75 -5.19 -7.77
N ILE A 100 -1.70 -4.90 -6.99
CA ILE A 100 -0.38 -5.51 -7.20
C ILE A 100 -0.45 -6.95 -6.71
N LEU A 101 -0.10 -7.90 -7.58
CA LEU A 101 0.02 -9.30 -7.20
C LEU A 101 1.24 -9.49 -6.31
N LYS A 102 1.04 -10.15 -5.16
CA LYS A 102 2.07 -10.33 -4.13
C LYS A 102 2.10 -11.77 -3.70
N ASP A 103 3.30 -12.34 -3.66
CA ASP A 103 3.55 -13.67 -3.12
C ASP A 103 4.33 -13.58 -1.80
N LEU A 104 4.60 -14.73 -1.20
CA LEU A 104 5.42 -14.82 0.01
C LEU A 104 6.80 -14.15 -0.18
N LYS A 105 7.43 -14.33 -1.35
CA LYS A 105 8.75 -13.74 -1.62
C LYS A 105 8.69 -12.22 -1.56
N TYR A 106 7.66 -11.62 -2.16
CA TYR A 106 7.40 -10.19 -2.08
C TYR A 106 7.24 -9.73 -0.63
N PHE A 107 6.39 -10.40 0.16
CA PHE A 107 6.14 -10.01 1.55
C PHE A 107 7.38 -10.13 2.43
N GLN A 108 8.16 -11.20 2.29
CA GLN A 108 9.42 -11.38 3.01
C GLN A 108 10.44 -10.31 2.61
N TRP A 109 10.61 -10.07 1.30
CA TRP A 109 11.48 -9.00 0.82
C TRP A 109 11.07 -7.64 1.39
N ARG A 110 9.79 -7.30 1.28
CA ARG A 110 9.28 -5.98 1.63
C ARG A 110 9.34 -5.71 3.13
N TYR A 111 8.92 -6.68 3.94
CA TYR A 111 8.65 -6.46 5.36
C TYR A 111 9.71 -7.02 6.31
N LEU A 112 10.54 -7.96 5.85
CA LEU A 112 11.58 -8.56 6.68
C LEU A 112 12.97 -8.08 6.28
N THR A 113 13.29 -7.99 4.99
CA THR A 113 14.68 -7.75 4.54
C THR A 113 14.97 -6.34 4.04
N TYR A 114 14.06 -5.68 3.31
CA TYR A 114 14.32 -4.37 2.71
C TYR A 114 14.47 -3.24 3.76
N ASN A 115 13.68 -3.29 4.83
CA ASN A 115 13.75 -2.36 5.97
C ASN A 115 13.41 -3.12 7.27
N PRO A 116 14.36 -3.91 7.81
CA PRO A 116 14.10 -4.74 8.98
C PRO A 116 13.67 -3.87 10.17
N ASN A 117 12.81 -4.43 11.04
CA ASN A 117 12.34 -3.82 12.28
C ASN A 117 11.50 -2.53 12.13
N GLN A 118 11.14 -2.10 10.91
CA GLN A 118 10.23 -0.97 10.72
C GLN A 118 8.75 -1.36 10.79
N TYR A 119 8.46 -2.64 10.62
CA TYR A 119 7.11 -3.17 10.47
C TYR A 119 6.74 -4.06 11.66
N ILE A 120 5.44 -4.19 11.89
CA ILE A 120 4.86 -5.11 12.85
C ILE A 120 3.93 -6.02 12.07
N ILE A 121 4.19 -7.32 12.11
CA ILE A 121 3.34 -8.32 11.47
C ILE A 121 2.42 -8.87 12.54
N LEU A 122 1.12 -8.70 12.33
CA LEU A 122 0.07 -9.23 13.21
C LEU A 122 -0.52 -10.47 12.56
N GLU A 123 -0.41 -11.61 13.22
CA GLU A 123 -1.05 -12.87 12.83
C GLU A 123 -2.39 -13.00 13.56
N LEU A 124 -3.48 -13.22 12.82
CA LEU A 124 -4.77 -13.62 13.37
C LEU A 124 -4.86 -15.15 13.36
N LYS A 125 -4.96 -15.76 14.54
CA LYS A 125 -5.12 -17.21 14.70
C LYS A 125 -6.44 -17.55 15.39
N SER A 126 -7.15 -18.57 14.89
CA SER A 126 -8.35 -19.13 15.53
C SER A 126 -8.35 -20.65 15.37
N ASN A 127 -8.61 -21.39 16.46
CA ASN A 127 -8.65 -22.87 16.47
C ASN A 127 -7.40 -23.48 15.80
N ASP A 128 -6.23 -22.99 16.19
CA ASP A 128 -4.92 -23.35 15.63
C ASP A 128 -4.69 -23.13 14.13
N ARG A 129 -5.65 -22.53 13.43
CA ARG A 129 -5.51 -22.09 12.04
C ARG A 129 -5.16 -20.61 11.96
N ILE A 130 -4.23 -20.27 11.07
CA ILE A 130 -3.92 -18.88 10.72
C ILE A 130 -4.98 -18.40 9.72
N ASN A 131 -5.70 -17.35 10.08
CA ASN A 131 -6.77 -16.78 9.27
C ASN A 131 -6.30 -15.59 8.42
N GLY A 132 -5.15 -15.01 8.76
CA GLY A 132 -4.48 -14.01 7.94
C GLY A 132 -3.55 -13.12 8.72
N TYR A 133 -3.00 -12.15 8.02
CA TYR A 133 -2.03 -11.20 8.56
C TYR A 133 -2.47 -9.76 8.29
N ALA A 134 -2.07 -8.88 9.19
CA ALA A 134 -2.00 -7.44 8.94
C ALA A 134 -0.56 -6.98 9.15
N VAL A 135 -0.07 -6.12 8.26
CA VAL A 135 1.26 -5.51 8.41
C VAL A 135 1.09 -4.05 8.76
N LEU A 136 1.74 -3.60 9.83
CA LEU A 136 1.66 -2.23 10.31
C LEU A 136 3.02 -1.53 10.26
N LYS A 137 3.01 -0.21 10.05
CA LYS A 137 4.17 0.66 10.28
C LYS A 137 3.82 1.73 11.31
N LYS A 138 4.67 1.90 12.32
CA LYS A 138 4.46 2.92 13.37
C LYS A 138 4.72 4.31 12.80
N ARG A 139 3.86 5.28 13.13
CA ARG A 139 4.09 6.70 12.83
C ARG A 139 3.71 7.56 14.03
N THR A 140 4.51 8.61 14.23
CA THR A 140 4.27 9.63 15.26
C THR A 140 4.27 10.99 14.59
N THR A 141 3.20 11.76 14.77
CA THR A 141 3.10 13.14 14.28
C THR A 141 2.61 14.03 15.41
N LYS A 142 3.35 15.11 15.71
CA LYS A 142 3.02 16.04 16.81
C LYS A 142 2.73 15.33 18.15
N GLY A 143 3.54 14.32 18.49
CA GLY A 143 3.39 13.51 19.71
C GLY A 143 2.30 12.43 19.67
N LEU A 144 1.43 12.42 18.66
CA LEU A 144 0.36 11.44 18.53
C LEU A 144 0.81 10.22 17.72
N LYS A 145 0.60 9.02 18.28
CA LYS A 145 0.93 7.75 17.64
C LYS A 145 -0.26 7.22 16.84
N PHE A 146 0.00 6.79 15.61
CA PHE A 146 -0.94 6.03 14.79
C PHE A 146 -0.20 4.94 14.01
N ALA A 147 -0.91 3.90 13.62
CA ALA A 147 -0.35 2.83 12.80
C ALA A 147 -0.80 3.00 11.35
N LEU A 148 0.12 2.86 10.41
CA LEU A 148 -0.19 2.72 8.99
C LEU A 148 -0.45 1.24 8.70
N LEU A 149 -1.62 0.90 8.15
CA LEU A 149 -1.93 -0.44 7.67
C LEU A 149 -1.31 -0.63 6.28
N MET A 150 -0.16 -1.30 6.27
CA MET A 150 0.68 -1.50 5.10
C MET A 150 0.12 -2.58 4.18
N ASP A 151 -0.42 -3.67 4.72
CA ASP A 151 -1.05 -4.74 3.94
C ASP A 151 -2.02 -5.56 4.81
N ILE A 152 -2.99 -6.21 4.17
CA ILE A 152 -3.81 -7.29 4.73
C ILE A 152 -3.63 -8.51 3.83
N ILE A 153 -3.34 -9.66 4.43
CA ILE A 153 -3.05 -10.90 3.71
C ILE A 153 -4.04 -11.97 4.20
N VAL A 154 -4.89 -12.47 3.32
CA VAL A 154 -5.93 -13.47 3.64
C VAL A 154 -6.11 -14.46 2.49
N ASN A 155 -6.49 -15.70 2.82
CA ASN A 155 -6.96 -16.69 1.85
C ASN A 155 -8.50 -16.74 1.77
N ASP A 156 -9.19 -16.09 2.71
CA ASP A 156 -10.65 -16.03 2.77
C ASP A 156 -11.10 -14.60 3.06
N SER A 157 -11.89 -14.05 2.13
CA SER A 157 -12.46 -12.70 2.23
C SER A 157 -13.34 -12.49 3.47
N SER A 158 -13.93 -13.56 4.04
CA SER A 158 -14.74 -13.49 5.25
C SER A 158 -13.92 -13.03 6.47
N GLN A 159 -12.60 -13.24 6.45
CA GLN A 159 -11.69 -12.92 7.55
C GLN A 159 -11.26 -11.45 7.58
N ILE A 160 -11.46 -10.70 6.48
CA ILE A 160 -11.04 -9.30 6.36
C ILE A 160 -11.63 -8.44 7.49
N GLY A 161 -12.91 -8.64 7.79
CA GLY A 161 -13.59 -7.91 8.86
C GLY A 161 -12.99 -8.18 10.24
N ALA A 162 -12.68 -9.44 10.52
CA ALA A 162 -12.04 -9.85 11.76
C ALA A 162 -10.64 -9.24 11.87
N ILE A 163 -9.81 -9.33 10.83
CA ILE A 163 -8.45 -8.78 10.84
C ILE A 163 -8.45 -7.28 11.11
N ILE A 164 -9.30 -6.50 10.43
CA ILE A 164 -9.35 -5.04 10.65
C ILE A 164 -9.80 -4.71 12.06
N LYS A 165 -10.82 -5.41 12.58
CA LYS A 165 -11.30 -5.24 13.95
C LYS A 165 -10.19 -5.54 14.95
N GLU A 166 -9.56 -6.71 14.87
CA GLU A 166 -8.53 -7.16 15.80
C GLU A 166 -7.27 -6.30 15.72
N THR A 167 -6.92 -5.81 14.53
CA THR A 167 -5.84 -4.84 14.31
C THR A 167 -6.12 -3.51 15.02
N ARG A 168 -7.37 -3.01 14.98
CA ARG A 168 -7.77 -1.81 15.73
C ARG A 168 -7.74 -2.02 17.24
N LEU A 169 -8.15 -3.19 17.72
CA LEU A 169 -8.04 -3.54 19.14
C LEU A 169 -6.57 -3.55 19.58
N TRP A 170 -5.71 -4.21 18.80
CA TRP A 170 -4.26 -4.23 19.03
C TRP A 170 -3.67 -2.82 19.03
N ALA A 171 -4.04 -1.98 18.06
CA ALA A 171 -3.57 -0.60 17.97
C ALA A 171 -3.95 0.21 19.22
N SER A 172 -5.20 0.09 19.68
CA SER A 172 -5.67 0.75 20.90
C SER A 172 -4.86 0.32 22.13
N LYS A 173 -4.63 -0.98 22.32
CA LYS A 173 -3.85 -1.52 23.44
C LYS A 173 -2.40 -1.06 23.45
N ASN A 174 -1.86 -0.74 22.28
CA ASN A 174 -0.50 -0.22 22.12
C ASN A 174 -0.47 1.32 22.04
N TYR A 175 -1.52 1.98 22.54
CA TYR A 175 -1.64 3.44 22.63
C TYR A 175 -1.53 4.17 21.28
N PHE A 176 -1.94 3.51 20.19
CA PHE A 176 -2.17 4.17 18.92
C PHE A 176 -3.61 4.73 18.87
N LEU A 177 -3.74 5.97 18.43
CA LEU A 177 -5.04 6.63 18.25
C LEU A 177 -5.95 5.91 17.25
N GLY A 178 -5.37 5.10 16.36
CA GLY A 178 -6.09 4.41 15.32
C GLY A 178 -5.16 3.87 14.25
N ILE A 179 -5.78 3.41 13.16
CA ILE A 179 -5.07 2.90 11.98
C ILE A 179 -5.40 3.75 10.74
N MET A 180 -4.38 4.09 9.96
CA MET A 180 -4.53 4.72 8.64
C MET A 180 -4.41 3.67 7.54
N LEU A 181 -5.26 3.77 6.52
CA LEU A 181 -5.29 2.82 5.40
C LEU A 181 -5.80 3.51 4.12
N LEU A 182 -5.43 2.98 2.96
CA LEU A 182 -5.99 3.45 1.69
C LEU A 182 -7.42 2.93 1.50
N GLU A 183 -8.15 3.57 0.60
CA GLU A 183 -9.39 3.03 0.06
C GLU A 183 -9.09 1.79 -0.77
N ASN A 184 -9.73 0.66 -0.44
CA ASN A 184 -9.55 -0.60 -1.14
C ASN A 184 -10.83 -1.44 -1.10
N GLU A 185 -11.21 -2.01 -2.24
CA GLU A 185 -12.45 -2.77 -2.40
C GLU A 185 -12.54 -3.98 -1.47
N LEU A 186 -11.41 -4.60 -1.11
CA LEU A 186 -11.37 -5.74 -0.19
C LEU A 186 -12.09 -5.48 1.13
N TYR A 187 -11.99 -4.26 1.65
CA TYR A 187 -12.53 -3.93 2.98
C TYR A 187 -13.43 -2.70 3.00
N ASN A 188 -13.68 -2.05 1.87
CA ASN A 188 -14.53 -0.86 1.83
C ASN A 188 -15.91 -1.11 2.42
N LYS A 189 -16.51 -2.30 2.21
CA LYS A 189 -17.80 -2.67 2.83
C LYS A 189 -17.68 -2.78 4.36
N THR A 190 -16.63 -3.44 4.84
CA THR A 190 -16.35 -3.63 6.27
C THR A 190 -16.19 -2.31 6.99
N ILE A 191 -15.42 -1.37 6.43
CA ILE A 191 -15.08 -0.13 7.13
C ILE A 191 -16.16 0.95 7.06
N LYS A 192 -17.25 0.74 6.31
CA LYS A 192 -18.37 1.71 6.22
C LYS A 192 -19.00 2.00 7.57
N SER A 193 -19.05 1.01 8.47
CA SER A 193 -19.61 1.13 9.81
C SER A 193 -18.70 1.84 10.81
N TYR A 194 -17.45 2.14 10.43
CA TYR A 194 -16.50 2.79 11.31
C TYR A 194 -16.49 4.30 11.12
N PHE A 195 -16.32 5.01 12.23
CA PHE A 195 -16.00 6.43 12.18
C PHE A 195 -14.64 6.61 11.50
N LYS A 196 -14.65 7.23 10.32
CA LYS A 196 -13.48 7.42 9.47
C LYS A 196 -13.29 8.87 9.08
N ILE A 197 -12.06 9.33 9.19
CA ILE A 197 -11.67 10.66 8.72
C ILE A 197 -11.04 10.49 7.33
N ASN A 198 -11.61 11.16 6.33
CA ASN A 198 -11.01 11.24 5.00
C ASN A 198 -9.96 12.37 5.01
N THR A 199 -8.72 12.05 4.66
CA THR A 199 -7.70 13.10 4.55
C THR A 199 -7.90 13.90 3.27
N ARG A 200 -7.68 15.23 3.31
CA ARG A 200 -7.69 16.07 2.10
C ARG A 200 -6.45 15.88 1.22
N LYS A 201 -5.46 15.11 1.69
CA LYS A 201 -4.23 14.86 0.94
C LYS A 201 -4.55 13.99 -0.27
N LYS A 202 -4.22 14.50 -1.46
CA LYS A 202 -4.30 13.76 -2.71
C LYS A 202 -2.89 13.34 -3.10
N PHE A 203 -2.72 12.06 -3.39
CA PHE A 203 -1.49 11.57 -4.03
C PHE A 203 -1.50 12.00 -5.51
N ASN A 204 -0.33 12.29 -6.09
CA ASN A 204 -0.23 12.46 -7.54
C ASN A 204 -0.06 11.07 -8.16
N PHE A 205 -1.18 10.38 -8.35
CA PHE A 205 -1.21 9.11 -9.06
C PHE A 205 -1.34 9.38 -10.55
N LEU A 206 -0.37 8.87 -11.32
CA LEU A 206 -0.32 9.03 -12.77
C LEU A 206 -0.28 7.66 -13.44
N VAL A 207 -0.90 7.59 -14.63
CA VAL A 207 -1.01 6.40 -15.46
C VAL A 207 -0.56 6.72 -16.88
N LYS A 208 0.05 5.73 -17.55
CA LYS A 208 0.41 5.80 -18.96
C LYS A 208 0.04 4.50 -19.65
N GLY A 209 -0.85 4.56 -20.63
CA GLY A 209 -1.14 3.46 -21.55
C GLY A 209 -0.17 3.48 -22.75
N THR A 210 -0.03 2.34 -23.41
CA THR A 210 0.72 2.22 -24.68
C THR A 210 0.00 2.84 -25.87
N GLU A 211 -1.34 2.92 -25.79
CA GLU A 211 -2.22 3.47 -26.81
C GLU A 211 -3.30 4.37 -26.20
N VAL A 212 -3.95 5.19 -27.04
CA VAL A 212 -4.94 6.19 -26.59
C VAL A 212 -6.13 5.55 -25.87
N HIS A 213 -6.69 4.47 -26.40
CA HIS A 213 -7.82 3.79 -25.77
C HIS A 213 -7.45 3.20 -24.39
N ARG A 214 -6.25 2.61 -24.29
CA ARG A 214 -5.72 2.10 -23.02
C ARG A 214 -5.49 3.22 -22.01
N GLN A 215 -4.95 4.35 -22.47
CA GLN A 215 -4.76 5.55 -21.66
C GLN A 215 -6.10 6.04 -21.04
N GLU A 216 -7.13 6.23 -21.87
CA GLU A 216 -8.47 6.66 -21.43
C GLU A 216 -9.09 5.68 -20.43
N THR A 217 -8.90 4.37 -20.64
CA THR A 217 -9.36 3.34 -19.72
C THR A 217 -8.69 3.49 -18.35
N LEU A 218 -7.36 3.61 -18.33
CA LEU A 218 -6.57 3.70 -17.10
C LEU A 218 -6.88 4.96 -16.29
N GLU A 219 -7.17 6.09 -16.95
CA GLU A 219 -7.54 7.35 -16.29
C GLU A 219 -8.82 7.22 -15.46
N ASN A 220 -9.73 6.33 -15.88
CA ASN A 220 -11.01 6.08 -15.24
C ASN A 220 -11.03 4.80 -14.38
N GLU A 221 -9.93 4.06 -14.38
CA GLU A 221 -9.81 2.81 -13.65
C GLU A 221 -9.40 3.04 -12.19
N LYS A 222 -10.08 2.34 -11.28
CA LYS A 222 -9.72 2.34 -9.87
C LYS A 222 -8.72 1.22 -9.60
N PHE A 223 -7.56 1.62 -9.09
CA PHE A 223 -6.53 0.70 -8.62
C PHE A 223 -6.66 0.50 -7.11
N ASN A 224 -6.52 -0.76 -6.69
CA ASN A 224 -6.68 -1.17 -5.29
C ASN A 224 -5.30 -1.32 -4.64
N PHE A 225 -4.73 -0.19 -4.23
CA PHE A 225 -3.45 -0.15 -3.53
C PHE A 225 -3.60 -0.36 -2.02
N PHE A 226 -2.55 -0.88 -1.42
CA PHE A 226 -2.27 -0.78 0.00
C PHE A 226 -1.17 0.26 0.26
N LEU A 227 -1.03 0.72 1.51
CA LEU A 227 0.07 1.65 1.84
C LEU A 227 1.45 1.00 1.62
N GLY A 228 1.54 -0.33 1.68
CA GLY A 228 2.71 -1.14 1.38
C GLY A 228 3.27 -0.95 -0.01
N ASP A 229 2.37 -0.69 -0.97
CA ASP A 229 2.69 -0.45 -2.38
C ASP A 229 3.35 0.91 -2.60
N LEU A 230 3.18 1.83 -1.65
CA LEU A 230 3.67 3.20 -1.74
C LEU A 230 5.03 3.31 -1.06
N ASP A 231 6.08 3.46 -1.86
CA ASP A 231 7.46 3.52 -1.38
C ASP A 231 7.83 4.76 -0.57
N PHE A 232 6.96 5.77 -0.44
CA PHE A 232 7.30 7.06 0.16
C PHE A 232 6.67 7.32 1.54
N LEU A 233 5.99 6.33 2.12
CA LEU A 233 5.22 6.47 3.37
C LEU A 233 5.91 6.02 4.66
#